data_AF-A0A222T479-F1
#
_entry.id   AF-A0A222T479-F1
#
_cell.length_a   1.000
_cell.length_b   1.000
_cell.length_c   1.000
_cell.angle_alpha   90.00
_cell.angle_beta   90.00
_cell.angle_gamma   90.00
#
_symmetry.space_group_name_H-M   'P 1'
#
loop_
_entity.id
_entity.type
_entity.pdbx_description
1 polymer ?
#
loop_
_entity_poly.entity_id
_entity_poly.type
_entity_poly.pdbx_seq_one_letter_code
_entity_poly.pdbx_strand_id
1 'polypeptide(L)'
;MRGHVGTRLPDVRIGTGRASGLFHSGRGVLLATGETYLTTAKPWADRVTATLVERTPWPDVDAVLVRPDGYVCWTASGDSLTTALRAWFGHAD
;
A
#
# COMPACT_ATOMS: atom_id res chain seq x y z
N MET A 1 3.26 17.05 -11.62
CA MET A 1 2.59 15.80 -11.23
C MET A 1 3.60 14.66 -11.35
N ARG A 2 4.19 14.20 -10.24
CA ARG A 2 5.00 12.97 -10.25
C ARG A 2 4.05 11.83 -9.91
N GLY A 3 3.48 11.17 -10.92
CA GLY A 3 2.63 10.01 -10.71
C GLY A 3 3.49 8.82 -10.28
N HIS A 4 3.31 8.35 -9.04
CA HIS A 4 4.02 7.17 -8.53
C HIS A 4 3.31 5.85 -8.90
N VAL A 5 2.04 5.93 -9.31
CA VAL A 5 1.25 4.81 -9.83
C VAL A 5 1.92 4.24 -11.09
N GLY A 6 1.96 2.91 -11.19
CA GLY A 6 2.61 2.17 -12.26
C GLY A 6 4.12 2.00 -12.09
N THR A 7 4.72 2.60 -11.07
CA THR A 7 6.13 2.36 -10.72
C THR A 7 6.27 1.19 -9.77
N ARG A 8 7.46 0.58 -9.72
CA ARG A 8 7.77 -0.43 -8.70
C ARG A 8 8.00 0.27 -7.36
N LEU A 9 7.50 -0.31 -6.27
CA LEU A 9 7.80 0.17 -4.93
C LEU A 9 9.32 0.17 -4.71
N PRO A 10 9.93 1.33 -4.37
CA PRO A 10 11.34 1.36 -4.01
C PRO A 10 11.60 0.47 -2.80
N ASP A 11 12.71 -0.28 -2.81
CA ASP A 11 13.06 -1.17 -1.70
C ASP A 11 13.64 -0.37 -0.53
N VAL A 12 12.74 0.28 0.21
CA VAL A 12 13.05 1.09 1.40
C VAL A 12 13.06 0.24 2.67
N ARG A 13 13.74 0.73 3.69
CA ARG A 13 13.64 0.14 5.04
C ARG A 13 12.26 0.40 5.62
N ILE A 14 11.69 -0.62 6.27
CA ILE A 14 10.44 -0.55 7.01
C ILE A 14 10.59 -1.34 8.32
N GLY A 15 10.44 -0.66 9.45
CA GLY A 15 10.78 -1.23 10.76
C GLY A 15 12.21 -1.81 10.76
N THR A 16 12.33 -3.09 11.12
CA THR A 16 13.62 -3.81 11.13
C THR A 16 14.00 -4.41 9.76
N GLY A 17 13.08 -4.45 8.80
CA GLY A 17 13.24 -5.11 7.50
C GLY A 17 13.25 -4.16 6.30
N ARG A 18 12.89 -4.71 5.13
CA ARG A 18 12.81 -4.03 3.84
C ARG A 18 11.46 -4.27 3.17
N ALA A 19 11.02 -3.35 2.32
CA ALA A 19 9.71 -3.40 1.66
C ALA A 19 9.53 -4.66 0.80
N SER A 20 10.58 -5.12 0.12
CA SER A 20 10.61 -6.41 -0.58
C SER A 20 10.18 -7.59 0.29
N GLY A 21 10.46 -7.54 1.60
CA GLY A 21 10.07 -8.53 2.59
C GLY A 21 8.58 -8.81 2.66
N LEU A 22 7.74 -7.82 2.33
CA LEU A 22 6.29 -7.93 2.45
C LEU A 22 5.63 -8.77 1.35
N PHE A 23 6.30 -8.93 0.21
CA PHE A 23 5.73 -9.60 -0.97
C PHE A 23 5.87 -11.12 -0.98
N HIS A 24 6.60 -11.72 -0.03
CA HIS A 24 6.79 -13.18 0.04
C HIS A 24 5.49 -13.96 0.25
N SER A 25 4.44 -13.31 0.74
CA SER A 25 3.12 -13.92 0.96
C SER A 25 2.22 -13.93 -0.29
N GLY A 26 2.63 -13.29 -1.39
CA GLY A 26 1.78 -13.11 -2.57
C GLY A 26 0.60 -12.15 -2.34
N ARG A 27 0.59 -11.40 -1.24
CA ARG A 27 -0.45 -10.41 -0.91
C ARG A 27 -0.10 -9.03 -1.44
N GLY A 28 -1.14 -8.21 -1.62
CA GLY A 28 -0.97 -6.77 -1.77
C GLY A 28 -0.39 -6.15 -0.51
N VAL A 29 0.17 -4.96 -0.64
CA VAL A 29 0.77 -4.22 0.47
C VAL A 29 0.21 -2.82 0.53
N LEU A 30 -0.20 -2.37 1.72
CA LEU A 30 -0.50 -0.98 2.01
C LEU A 30 0.54 -0.44 3.01
N LEU A 31 1.38 0.49 2.56
CA LEU A 31 2.24 1.27 3.47
C LEU A 31 1.54 2.59 3.77
N ALA A 32 1.39 2.94 5.04
CA ALA A 32 0.72 4.18 5.43
C ALA A 32 1.35 4.83 6.66
N THR A 33 1.27 6.16 6.75
CA THR A 33 1.75 6.94 7.90
C THR A 33 0.68 7.17 8.98
N GLY A 34 -0.58 6.79 8.71
CA GLY A 34 -1.72 6.98 9.62
C GLY A 34 -2.59 5.73 9.79
N GLU A 35 -3.07 5.51 11.02
CA GLU A 35 -3.87 4.33 11.37
C GLU A 35 -5.25 4.26 10.68
N THR A 36 -5.79 5.40 10.23
CA THR A 36 -7.05 5.44 9.49
C THR A 36 -6.99 4.62 8.20
N TYR A 37 -5.84 4.60 7.52
CA TYR A 37 -5.63 3.79 6.32
C TYR A 37 -5.64 2.29 6.64
N LEU A 38 -4.99 1.88 7.75
CA LEU A 38 -4.99 0.49 8.21
C LEU A 38 -6.41 0.04 8.60
N THR A 39 -7.15 0.88 9.31
CA THR A 39 -8.54 0.61 9.69
C THR A 39 -9.43 0.46 8.45
N THR A 40 -9.23 1.32 7.44
CA THR A 40 -9.95 1.25 6.16
C THR A 40 -9.64 -0.04 5.38
N ALA A 41 -8.39 -0.52 5.44
CA ALA A 41 -7.96 -1.72 4.74
C ALA A 41 -8.27 -3.03 5.49
N LYS A 42 -8.67 -2.96 6.76
CA LYS A 42 -8.98 -4.13 7.60
C LYS A 42 -9.92 -5.15 6.95
N PRO A 43 -10.97 -4.75 6.21
CA PRO A 43 -11.85 -5.70 5.51
C PRO A 43 -11.18 -6.49 4.37
N TRP A 44 -9.96 -6.12 3.94
CA TRP A 44 -9.16 -6.82 2.92
C TRP A 44 -7.93 -7.52 3.52
N ALA A 45 -7.87 -7.75 4.84
CA ALA A 45 -6.69 -8.28 5.52
C ALA A 45 -6.28 -9.71 5.09
N ASP A 46 -7.17 -10.43 4.41
CA ASP A 46 -6.92 -11.72 3.76
C ASP A 46 -6.07 -11.60 2.48
N ARG A 47 -6.15 -10.45 1.80
CA ARG A 47 -5.52 -10.15 0.50
C ARG A 47 -4.45 -9.05 0.55
N VAL A 48 -4.52 -8.17 1.55
CA VAL A 48 -3.65 -6.98 1.69
C VAL A 48 -3.02 -6.94 3.07
N THR A 49 -1.69 -6.90 3.12
CA THR A 49 -0.93 -6.62 4.33
C THR A 49 -0.79 -5.10 4.50
N ALA A 50 -1.47 -4.53 5.50
CA ALA A 50 -1.33 -3.12 5.84
C ALA A 50 -0.25 -2.92 6.92
N THR A 51 0.63 -1.94 6.74
CA THR A 51 1.77 -1.68 7.63
C THR A 51 1.89 -0.18 7.87
N LEU A 52 1.91 0.19 9.15
CA LEU A 52 2.20 1.55 9.59
C LEU A 52 3.71 1.81 9.45
N VAL A 53 4.09 2.92 8.83
CA VAL A 53 5.47 3.34 8.62
C VAL A 53 5.63 4.80 9.03
N GLU A 54 6.81 5.21 9.49
CA GLU A 54 7.08 6.62 9.81
C GLU A 54 6.98 7.53 8.58
N ARG A 55 7.36 6.99 7.41
CA ARG A 55 7.26 7.68 6.12
C ARG A 55 7.15 6.66 4.99
N THR A 56 6.45 7.03 3.92
CA THR A 56 6.48 6.25 2.68
C THR A 56 7.75 6.57 1.87
N PRO A 57 8.05 5.82 0.79
CA PRO A 57 9.17 6.14 -0.09
C PRO A 57 9.12 7.54 -0.72
N TRP A 58 7.95 8.17 -0.73
CA TRP A 58 7.72 9.48 -1.34
C TRP A 58 7.29 10.47 -0.26
N PRO A 59 8.07 11.56 -0.03
CA PRO A 59 7.84 12.49 1.08
C PRO A 59 6.42 13.07 1.15
N ASP A 60 5.80 13.29 -0.01
CA ASP A 60 4.48 13.95 -0.13
C ASP A 60 3.33 12.96 -0.29
N VAL A 61 3.52 11.69 0.10
CA VAL A 61 2.53 10.62 -0.03
C VAL A 61 2.34 9.93 1.32
N ASP A 62 1.14 10.06 1.89
CA ASP A 62 0.82 9.48 3.20
C ASP A 62 0.54 7.97 3.16
N ALA A 63 0.08 7.44 2.02
CA ALA A 63 -0.15 6.02 1.85
C ALA A 63 0.04 5.56 0.41
N VAL A 64 0.49 4.32 0.26
CA VAL A 64 0.77 3.66 -1.03
C VAL A 64 0.19 2.26 -1.00
N LEU A 65 -0.65 1.94 -1.98
CA LEU A 65 -1.16 0.59 -2.22
C LEU A 65 -0.38 -0.05 -3.37
N VAL A 66 0.09 -1.27 -3.14
CA VAL A 66 0.97 -2.01 -4.02
C VAL A 66 0.38 -3.38 -4.28
N ARG A 67 0.40 -3.78 -5.55
CA ARG A 67 -0.04 -5.10 -6.00
C ARG A 67 0.94 -6.19 -5.54
N PRO A 68 0.52 -7.48 -5.56
CA PRO A 68 1.39 -8.60 -5.24
C PRO A 68 2.69 -8.68 -6.07
N ASP A 69 2.70 -8.12 -7.28
CA ASP A 69 3.86 -8.04 -8.17
C ASP A 69 4.83 -6.88 -7.85
N GLY A 70 4.54 -6.09 -6.81
CA GLY A 70 5.36 -4.98 -6.36
C GLY A 70 5.13 -3.65 -7.09
N TYR A 71 4.14 -3.57 -7.98
CA TYR A 71 3.77 -2.33 -8.66
C TYR A 71 2.75 -1.51 -7.87
N VAL A 72 3.01 -0.21 -7.76
CA VAL A 72 2.12 0.75 -7.12
C VAL A 72 0.86 0.91 -7.97
N CYS A 73 -0.30 0.67 -7.36
CA CYS A 73 -1.59 0.79 -8.02
C CYS A 73 -2.42 1.97 -7.50
N TRP A 74 -2.06 2.55 -6.36
CA TRP A 74 -2.69 3.75 -5.81
C TRP A 74 -1.78 4.47 -4.80
N THR A 75 -1.93 5.79 -4.69
CA THR A 75 -1.28 6.66 -3.69
C THR A 75 -2.31 7.59 -3.06
N ALA A 76 -2.07 8.05 -1.83
CA ALA A 76 -2.87 9.02 -1.09
C ALA A 76 -2.81 10.46 -1.67
N SER A 77 -3.02 10.56 -2.97
CA SER A 77 -3.11 11.78 -3.75
C SER A 77 -4.15 11.67 -4.88
N GLY A 78 -4.81 10.51 -4.99
CA GLY A 78 -5.89 10.23 -5.94
C GLY A 78 -7.22 9.94 -5.23
N ASP A 79 -7.98 9.00 -5.79
CA ASP A 79 -9.30 8.59 -5.28
C ASP A 79 -9.24 7.97 -3.87
N SER A 80 -10.40 7.69 -3.25
CA SER A 80 -10.43 7.05 -1.94
C SER A 80 -9.74 5.67 -1.92
N LEU A 81 -9.08 5.34 -0.80
CA LEU A 81 -8.44 4.02 -0.60
C LEU A 81 -9.45 2.87 -0.77
N THR A 82 -10.68 3.01 -0.28
CA THR A 82 -11.74 2.00 -0.45
C THR A 82 -12.04 1.72 -1.93
N THR A 83 -12.06 2.75 -2.77
CA THR A 83 -12.29 2.58 -4.21
C THR A 83 -11.13 1.83 -4.86
N ALA A 84 -9.88 2.18 -4.50
CA ALA A 84 -8.70 1.48 -4.98
C ALA A 84 -8.66 0.01 -4.53
N LEU A 85 -8.98 -0.26 -3.25
CA LEU A 85 -9.04 -1.63 -2.73
C LEU A 85 -10.09 -2.46 -3.47
N ARG A 86 -11.27 -1.90 -3.74
CA ARG A 86 -12.30 -2.59 -4.56
C ARG A 86 -11.84 -2.86 -5.98
N ALA A 87 -11.22 -1.87 -6.62
CA ALA A 87 -10.78 -1.99 -8.01
C ALA A 87 -9.68 -3.04 -8.20
N TRP A 88 -8.74 -3.15 -7.26
CA TRP A 88 -7.56 -4.02 -7.39
C TRP A 88 -7.66 -5.34 -6.65
N PHE A 89 -8.43 -5.39 -5.56
CA PHE A 89 -8.52 -6.55 -4.67
C PHE A 89 -9.95 -7.08 -4.53
N GLY A 90 -10.93 -6.53 -5.25
CA GLY A 90 -12.33 -6.95 -5.21
C GLY A 90 -13.09 -6.44 -4.00
N HIS A 91 -14.34 -6.86 -3.85
CA HIS A 91 -15.12 -6.53 -2.66
C HIS A 91 -14.48 -7.14 -1.40
N ALA A 92 -14.57 -6.40 -0.30
CA ALA A 92 -14.37 -6.97 1.01
C ALA A 92 -15.48 -7.96 1.31
N ASP A 93 -15.15 -9.00 2.05
CA ASP A 93 -16.12 -9.98 2.57
C ASP A 93 -16.84 -9.43 3.82
#